data_AF-A0A698XLS6-F1
#
_entry.id   AF-A0A698XLS6-F1
#
_cell.length_a   1.000
_cell.length_b   1.000
_cell.length_c   1.000
_cell.angle_alpha   90.00
_cell.angle_beta   90.00
_cell.angle_gamma   90.00
#
_symmetry.space_group_name_H-M   'P 1'
#
loop_
_entity.id
_entity.type
_entity.pdbx_description
1 polymer ?
#
loop_
_entity_poly.entity_id
_entity_poly.type
_entity_poly.pdbx_seq_one_letter_code
_entity_poly.pdbx_strand_id
1 'polypeptide(L)'
;MSTRAPPKIKIGHDIPDEARELLDLTEPFMLTIRETAQSHVKLIWWYIAVLDKDAPVAMPAGEADFEAGFFPLDEAVQKLSFQNDCDVLERAISLVGK
;
A
#
# COMPACT_ATOMS: atom_id res chain seq x y z
N MET A 1 -1.16 -0.05 -12.13
CA MET A 1 -1.74 -0.92 -11.09
C MET A 1 -3.14 -1.30 -11.55
N SER A 2 -3.45 -2.59 -11.57
CA SER A 2 -4.79 -3.08 -11.92
C SER A 2 -5.80 -2.78 -10.80
N THR A 3 -6.82 -1.98 -11.10
CA THR A 3 -7.94 -1.66 -10.20
C THR A 3 -9.28 -1.88 -10.89
N ARG A 4 -10.32 -2.22 -10.12
CA ARG A 4 -11.71 -2.25 -10.60
C ARG A 4 -12.40 -0.90 -10.46
N ALA A 5 -11.70 0.12 -9.96
CA ALA A 5 -12.22 1.47 -9.86
C ALA A 5 -12.62 2.01 -11.24
N PRO A 6 -13.78 2.68 -11.35
CA PRO A 6 -14.19 3.29 -12.60
C PRO A 6 -13.24 4.46 -12.95
N PRO A 7 -12.94 4.70 -14.23
CA PRO A 7 -12.11 5.81 -14.65
C PRO A 7 -12.72 7.16 -14.23
N LYS A 8 -11.86 8.10 -13.79
CA LYS A 8 -12.24 9.44 -13.32
C LYS A 8 -12.99 10.27 -14.38
N ILE A 9 -12.67 10.06 -15.67
CA ILE A 9 -13.30 10.73 -16.80
C ILE A 9 -14.27 9.74 -17.46
N LYS A 10 -15.57 9.99 -17.32
CA LYS A 10 -16.61 9.17 -17.96
C LYS A 10 -16.82 9.61 -19.42
N ILE A 11 -16.79 8.64 -20.33
CA ILE A 11 -17.69 8.61 -21.49
C ILE A 11 -18.60 7.39 -21.28
N GLY A 12 -19.86 7.61 -20.92
CA GLY A 12 -20.87 6.55 -20.79
C GLY A 12 -21.18 6.09 -19.35
N HIS A 13 -22.43 5.65 -19.15
CA HIS A 13 -22.97 5.21 -17.86
C HIS A 13 -22.85 3.69 -17.63
N ASP A 14 -22.50 2.92 -18.66
CA ASP A 14 -22.32 1.46 -18.63
C ASP A 14 -20.86 1.09 -18.80
N ILE A 15 -20.13 1.01 -17.69
CA ILE A 15 -18.72 0.58 -17.66
C ILE A 15 -18.70 -0.86 -17.10
N PRO A 16 -18.14 -1.85 -17.81
CA PRO A 16 -18.05 -3.23 -17.32
C PRO A 16 -17.31 -3.34 -15.98
N ASP A 17 -17.72 -4.27 -15.12
CA ASP A 17 -17.02 -4.55 -13.87
C ASP A 17 -15.81 -5.47 -14.14
N GLU A 18 -14.72 -4.87 -14.60
CA GLU A 18 -13.45 -5.54 -14.89
C GLU A 18 -12.28 -4.77 -14.28
N ALA A 19 -11.18 -5.48 -14.04
CA ALA A 19 -9.96 -4.86 -13.55
C ALA A 19 -9.22 -4.19 -14.72
N ARG A 20 -8.73 -2.98 -14.50
CA ARG A 20 -8.09 -2.11 -15.50
C ARG A 20 -6.76 -1.60 -14.97
N GLU A 21 -5.74 -1.61 -15.81
CA GLU A 21 -4.49 -0.94 -15.50
C GLU A 21 -4.66 0.57 -15.60
N LEU A 22 -4.47 1.27 -14.49
CA LEU A 22 -4.34 2.72 -14.46
C LEU A 22 -2.90 3.09 -14.09
N LEU A 23 -2.40 4.10 -14.79
CA LEU A 23 -1.11 4.75 -14.53
C LEU A 23 -1.28 5.80 -13.43
N ASP A 24 -0.21 6.05 -12.67
CA ASP A 24 -0.13 7.11 -11.65
C ASP A 24 -1.26 7.06 -10.60
N LEU A 25 -1.70 5.85 -10.25
CA LEU A 25 -2.68 5.64 -9.19
C LEU A 25 -2.10 6.08 -7.84
N THR A 26 -2.77 7.06 -7.22
CA THR A 26 -2.49 7.50 -5.84
C THR A 26 -3.44 6.86 -4.84
N GLU A 27 -4.22 5.85 -5.24
CA GLU A 27 -5.15 5.14 -4.37
C GLU A 27 -4.43 4.02 -3.62
N PRO A 28 -4.82 3.73 -2.37
CA PRO A 28 -4.27 2.62 -1.62
C PRO A 28 -4.69 1.29 -2.26
N PHE A 29 -3.79 0.32 -2.30
CA PHE A 29 -4.11 -1.02 -2.79
C PHE A 29 -4.84 -1.86 -1.74
N MET A 30 -4.76 -1.47 -0.46
CA MET A 30 -5.44 -2.14 0.65
C MET A 30 -5.72 -1.19 1.81
N LEU A 31 -6.85 -1.39 2.49
CA LEU A 31 -7.19 -0.75 3.77
C LEU A 31 -7.24 -1.83 4.84
N THR A 32 -6.52 -1.62 5.93
CA THR A 32 -6.66 -2.41 7.16
C THR A 32 -7.38 -1.59 8.22
N ILE A 33 -8.41 -2.19 8.81
CA ILE A 33 -9.14 -1.62 9.95
C ILE A 33 -8.68 -2.40 11.18
N ARG A 34 -8.06 -1.70 12.14
CA ARG A 34 -7.58 -2.31 13.39
C ARG A 34 -8.34 -1.73 14.57
N GLU A 35 -9.03 -2.59 15.30
CA GLU A 35 -9.55 -2.25 16.61
C GLU A 35 -8.39 -2.14 17.60
N THR A 36 -8.38 -1.08 18.39
CA THR A 36 -7.42 -0.88 19.47
C THR A 36 -8.12 -0.99 20.82
N ALA A 37 -7.35 -1.01 21.91
CA ALA A 37 -7.94 -0.90 23.24
C ALA A 37 -8.84 0.36 23.32
N GLN A 38 -9.92 0.29 24.10
CA GLN A 38 -10.84 1.40 24.39
C GLN A 38 -11.79 1.82 23.24
N SER A 39 -12.19 0.89 22.37
CA SER A 39 -13.17 1.14 21.30
C SER A 39 -12.73 2.18 20.26
N HIS A 40 -11.42 2.41 20.16
CA HIS A 40 -10.85 3.20 19.08
C HIS A 40 -10.52 2.31 17.88
N VAL A 41 -10.55 2.90 16.69
CA VAL A 41 -10.25 2.23 15.43
C VAL A 41 -9.10 2.95 14.75
N LYS A 42 -8.06 2.21 14.40
CA LYS A 42 -6.97 2.68 13.53
C LYS A 42 -7.26 2.24 12.10
N LEU A 43 -7.26 3.19 11.19
CA LEU A 43 -7.32 2.95 9.75
C LEU A 43 -5.90 3.02 9.19
N ILE A 44 -5.50 2.01 8.43
CA ILE A 44 -4.17 1.91 7.82
C ILE A 44 -4.35 1.75 6.32
N TRP A 45 -3.93 2.75 5.56
CA TRP A 45 -3.95 2.73 4.10
C TRP A 45 -2.59 2.29 3.58
N TRP A 46 -2.58 1.24 2.77
CA TRP A 46 -1.37 0.65 2.22
C TRP A 46 -1.19 1.04 0.75
N TYR A 47 0.04 1.38 0.40
CA TYR A 47 0.44 1.78 -0.95
C TYR A 47 1.63 0.93 -1.41
N ILE A 48 1.71 0.68 -2.71
CA ILE A 48 2.89 0.07 -3.36
C ILE A 48 3.44 1.12 -4.31
N ALA A 49 4.71 1.47 -4.14
CA ALA A 49 5.41 2.41 -4.99
C ALA A 49 6.74 1.81 -5.45
N VAL A 50 7.18 2.24 -6.63
CA VAL A 50 8.52 1.95 -7.15
C VAL A 50 9.29 3.26 -7.14
N LEU A 51 10.53 3.21 -6.66
CA LEU A 51 11.42 4.36 -6.63
C LEU A 51 12.53 4.16 -7.67
N ASP A 52 12.78 5.18 -8.48
CA ASP A 52 13.94 5.19 -9.38
C ASP A 52 15.24 5.24 -8.56
N LYS A 53 16.29 4.57 -9.05
CA LYS A 53 17.59 4.46 -8.34
C LYS A 53 18.22 5.81 -7.99
N ASP A 54 17.97 6.82 -8.81
CA ASP A 54 18.54 8.16 -8.67
C ASP A 54 17.55 9.16 -8.04
N ALA A 55 16.37 8.71 -7.62
CA ALA A 55 15.39 9.59 -7.01
C ALA A 55 15.89 10.07 -5.64
N PRO A 56 15.78 11.38 -5.33
CA PRO A 56 16.14 11.89 -4.02
C PRO A 56 15.26 11.24 -2.96
N VAL A 57 15.84 10.37 -2.14
CA VAL A 57 15.18 9.78 -0.99
C VAL A 57 15.12 10.84 0.11
N ALA A 58 14.07 11.66 0.10
CA ALA A 58 13.68 12.38 1.30
C ALA A 58 12.88 11.39 2.16
N MET A 59 13.56 10.66 3.05
CA MET A 59 12.82 9.87 4.03
C MET A 59 12.10 10.85 4.94
N PRO A 60 10.76 10.86 4.96
CA PRO A 60 10.03 11.72 5.87
C PRO A 60 10.47 11.37 7.29
N ALA A 61 10.45 12.36 8.19
CA ALA A 61 10.58 12.07 9.61
C ALA A 61 9.52 11.02 9.96
N GLY A 62 9.96 9.89 10.53
CA GLY A 62 9.04 8.90 11.05
C GLY A 62 8.21 9.48 12.20
N GLU A 63 7.39 8.64 12.82
CA GLU A 63 6.86 8.97 14.15
C GLU A 63 8.02 9.27 15.11
N ALA A 64 7.80 10.07 16.16
CA ALA A 64 8.89 10.61 17.00
C ALA A 64 9.87 9.55 17.54
N ASP A 65 9.40 8.32 17.72
CA ASP A 65 10.15 7.19 18.26
C ASP A 65 10.63 6.19 17.18
N PHE A 66 10.45 6.51 15.89
CA PHE A 66 10.70 5.60 14.78
C PHE A 66 11.49 6.27 13.64
N GLU A 67 12.42 5.52 13.07
CA GLU A 67 13.15 5.91 11.86
C GLU A 67 12.66 5.10 10.65
N ALA A 68 12.54 5.77 9.51
CA ALA A 68 12.27 5.10 8.24
C ALA A 68 13.58 4.56 7.65
N GLY A 69 13.49 3.46 6.91
CA GLY A 69 14.65 2.83 6.27
C GLY A 69 14.22 1.84 5.18
N PHE A 70 15.13 1.58 4.24
CA PHE A 70 14.97 0.50 3.26
C PHE A 70 15.55 -0.79 3.80
N PHE A 71 14.79 -1.88 3.66
CA PHE A 71 15.18 -3.21 4.12
C PHE A 71 14.97 -4.24 3.01
N PRO A 72 15.77 -5.32 2.97
CA PRO A 72 15.44 -6.50 2.18
C PRO A 72 14.02 -7.01 2.54
N LEU A 73 13.30 -7.55 1.56
CA LEU A 73 11.89 -7.93 1.72
C LEU A 73 11.65 -8.88 2.90
N ASP A 74 12.45 -9.94 3.01
CA ASP A 74 12.33 -10.92 4.09
C ASP A 74 12.60 -10.30 5.47
N GLU A 75 13.55 -9.36 5.54
CA GLU A 75 13.85 -8.63 6.78
C GLU A 75 12.71 -7.66 7.14
N ALA A 76 12.12 -6.99 6.14
CA ALA A 76 11.02 -6.07 6.35
C ALA A 76 9.79 -6.77 6.96
N VAL A 77 9.46 -7.97 6.46
CA VAL A 77 8.37 -8.80 7.02
C VAL A 77 8.63 -9.15 8.49
N GLN A 78 9.86 -9.50 8.84
CA GLN A 78 10.22 -9.86 10.22
C GLN A 78 10.22 -8.68 11.19
N LYS A 79 10.37 -7.44 10.71
CA LYS A 79 10.32 -6.24 11.57
C LYS A 79 8.91 -5.81 11.93
N LEU A 80 7.88 -6.28 11.21
CA LEU A 80 6.49 -5.95 11.50
C LEU A 80 6.01 -6.69 12.75
N SER A 81 5.39 -5.97 13.68
CA SER A 81 4.94 -6.55 14.95
C SER A 81 3.59 -7.26 14.88
N PHE A 82 2.76 -6.94 13.89
CA PHE A 82 1.39 -7.44 13.78
C PHE A 82 1.26 -8.40 12.60
N GLN A 83 0.77 -9.60 12.85
CA GLN A 83 0.61 -10.63 11.81
C GLN A 83 -0.17 -10.13 10.59
N ASN A 84 -1.24 -9.36 10.80
CA ASN A 84 -2.03 -8.81 9.71
C ASN A 84 -1.19 -7.87 8.80
N ASP A 85 -0.26 -7.10 9.37
CA ASP A 85 0.63 -6.25 8.57
C ASP A 85 1.64 -7.10 7.79
N CYS A 86 2.13 -8.20 8.39
CA CYS A 86 2.98 -9.18 7.71
C CYS A 86 2.23 -9.79 6.52
N ASP A 87 1.00 -10.25 6.71
CA ASP A 87 0.16 -10.85 5.67
C ASP A 87 -0.07 -9.87 4.51
N VAL A 88 -0.28 -8.58 4.80
CA VAL A 88 -0.42 -7.53 3.79
C VAL A 88 0.88 -7.32 3.01
N LEU A 89 2.03 -7.26 3.70
CA LEU A 89 3.33 -7.08 3.04
C LEU A 89 3.70 -8.29 2.18
N GLU A 90 3.50 -9.52 2.66
CA GLU A 90 3.69 -10.74 1.88
C GLU A 90 2.79 -10.75 0.63
N ARG A 91 1.54 -10.31 0.77
CA ARG A 91 0.64 -10.15 -0.38
C ARG A 91 1.18 -9.14 -1.38
N ALA A 92 1.65 -7.98 -0.92
CA ALA A 92 2.24 -6.96 -1.78
C ALA A 92 3.47 -7.50 -2.55
N ILE A 93 4.36 -8.23 -1.87
CA ILE A 93 5.51 -8.90 -2.49
C ILE A 93 5.04 -9.85 -3.59
N SER A 94 4.02 -10.68 -3.33
CA SER A 94 3.47 -11.62 -4.31
C SER A 94 2.82 -10.94 -5.53
N LEU A 95 2.36 -9.69 -5.39
CA LEU A 95 1.75 -8.92 -6.46
C LEU A 95 2.79 -8.25 -7.37
N VAL A 96 3.92 -7.83 -6.80
CA VAL A 96 5.00 -7.15 -7.55
C VAL A 96 6.03 -8.13 -8.12
N GLY A 97 6.22 -9.30 -7.49
CA GLY A 97 7.17 -10.34 -7.95
C GLY A 97 6.70 -11.17 -9.15
N LYS A 98 5.63 -10.76 -9.84
CA LYS A 98 5.14 -11.36 -11.09
C LYS A 98 5.42 -10.44 -12.26
#